data_AF-A0A7K2MEY3-F1
#
_entry.id   AF-A0A7K2MEY3-F1
#
_cell.length_a   1.000
_cell.length_b   1.000
_cell.length_c   1.000
_cell.angle_alpha   90.00
_cell.angle_beta   90.00
_cell.angle_gamma   90.00
#
_symmetry.space_group_name_H-M   'P 1'
#
loop_
_entity.id
_entity.type
_entity.pdbx_description
1 polymer ?
#
loop_
_entity_poly.entity_id
_entity_poly.type
_entity_poly.pdbx_seq_one_letter_code
_entity_poly.pdbx_strand_id
1 'polypeptide(L)'
;LDRDPLVADHVIGDAPVLPAAAALGWAIGAVERATGGEVRQVRDFSVQKGIVFDGTQPENARLVITPLPEAPGAVQAAIRSVNQDGAVRPHYAAVLDAAPAAPQTPVAGL
;
A
#
# COMPACT_ATOMS: atom_id res chain seq x y z
N LEU A 1 -15.20 -1.41 2.31
CA LEU A 1 -14.51 -1.43 1.01
C LEU A 1 -15.30 -2.21 -0.04
N ASP A 2 -16.09 -3.20 0.37
CA ASP A 2 -16.79 -4.13 -0.52
C ASP A 2 -17.87 -3.49 -1.41
N ARG A 3 -18.32 -2.27 -1.06
CA ARG A 3 -19.26 -1.45 -1.86
C ARG A 3 -18.57 -0.29 -2.58
N ASP A 4 -17.24 -0.21 -2.49
CA ASP A 4 -16.46 0.83 -3.16
C ASP A 4 -16.43 0.54 -4.66
N PRO A 5 -16.80 1.49 -5.54
CA PRO A 5 -16.79 1.29 -6.99
C PRO A 5 -15.42 0.81 -7.52
N LEU A 6 -14.31 1.32 -6.96
CA LEU A 6 -12.97 0.91 -7.39
C LEU A 6 -12.72 -0.59 -7.14
N VAL A 7 -13.25 -1.12 -6.05
CA VAL A 7 -13.14 -2.56 -5.72
C VAL A 7 -14.12 -3.36 -6.56
N ALA A 8 -15.36 -2.88 -6.72
CA ALA A 8 -16.40 -3.56 -7.49
C ALA A 8 -16.02 -3.70 -8.98
N ASP A 9 -15.36 -2.69 -9.55
CA ASP A 9 -14.97 -2.67 -10.96
C ASP A 9 -13.64 -3.40 -11.25
N HIS A 10 -12.84 -3.69 -10.21
CA HIS A 10 -11.56 -4.38 -10.36
C HIS A 10 -11.72 -5.90 -10.11
N VAL A 11 -12.15 -6.61 -11.16
CA VAL A 11 -12.46 -8.04 -11.12
C VAL A 11 -11.35 -8.87 -11.78
N ILE A 12 -10.97 -9.98 -11.15
CA ILE A 12 -10.05 -10.97 -11.72
C ILE A 12 -10.74 -12.34 -11.71
N GLY A 13 -10.92 -12.94 -12.89
CA GLY A 13 -11.84 -14.06 -13.05
C GLY A 13 -13.27 -13.57 -12.82
N ASP A 14 -13.96 -14.17 -11.86
CA ASP A 14 -15.35 -13.81 -11.49
C ASP A 14 -15.44 -13.11 -10.12
N ALA A 15 -14.31 -12.75 -9.51
CA ALA A 15 -14.28 -12.21 -8.15
C ALA A 15 -13.71 -10.78 -8.12
N PRO A 16 -14.35 -9.83 -7.40
CA PRO A 16 -13.77 -8.52 -7.13
C PRO A 16 -12.51 -8.66 -6.27
N VAL A 17 -11.46 -7.90 -6.59
CA VAL A 17 -10.16 -7.94 -5.92
C VAL A 17 -9.69 -6.52 -5.63
N LEU A 18 -9.05 -6.28 -4.49
CA LEU A 18 -8.40 -5.00 -4.22
C LEU A 18 -7.32 -4.73 -5.28
N PRO A 19 -7.38 -3.62 -6.05
CA PRO A 19 -6.32 -3.29 -6.98
C PRO A 19 -4.98 -3.19 -6.27
N ALA A 20 -3.95 -3.80 -6.85
CA ALA A 20 -2.59 -3.69 -6.33
C ALA A 20 -2.14 -2.22 -6.24
N ALA A 21 -2.56 -1.39 -7.20
CA ALA A 21 -2.31 0.05 -7.18
C ALA A 21 -2.98 0.78 -6.00
N ALA A 22 -4.19 0.36 -5.59
CA ALA A 22 -4.87 0.93 -4.43
C ALA A 22 -4.15 0.57 -3.12
N ALA A 23 -3.72 -0.69 -2.99
CA ALA A 23 -2.92 -1.15 -1.85
C ALA A 23 -1.58 -0.39 -1.78
N LEU A 24 -0.90 -0.22 -2.93
CA LEU A 24 0.34 0.55 -3.00
C LEU A 24 0.12 2.03 -2.67
N GLY A 25 -0.96 2.65 -3.18
CA GLY A 25 -1.33 4.03 -2.84
C GLY A 25 -1.58 4.23 -1.34
N TRP A 26 -2.19 3.25 -0.67
CA TRP A 26 -2.34 3.27 0.78
C TRP A 26 -0.97 3.25 1.49
N ALA A 27 -0.06 2.38 1.06
CA ALA A 27 1.30 2.29 1.61
C ALA A 27 2.08 3.60 1.42
N ILE A 28 2.07 4.16 0.20
CA ILE A 28 2.69 5.44 -0.14
C ILE A 28 2.17 6.54 0.78
N GLY A 29 0.86 6.78 0.79
CA GLY A 29 0.31 7.89 1.57
C GLY A 29 0.51 7.72 3.08
N ALA A 30 0.57 6.49 3.58
CA ALA A 30 0.88 6.25 4.99
C ALA A 30 2.35 6.55 5.32
N VAL A 31 3.29 6.19 4.44
CA VAL A 31 4.71 6.53 4.61
C VAL A 31 4.93 8.03 4.53
N GLU A 32 4.31 8.72 3.59
CA GLU A 32 4.41 10.18 3.48
C GLU A 32 3.90 10.86 4.74
N ARG A 33 2.74 10.43 5.28
CA ARG A 33 2.22 10.95 6.56
C ARG A 33 3.12 10.63 7.76
N ALA A 34 3.73 9.44 7.79
CA ALA A 34 4.59 9.02 8.88
C ALA A 34 5.95 9.74 8.88
N THR A 35 6.46 10.09 7.70
CA THR A 35 7.79 10.70 7.53
C THR A 35 7.75 12.22 7.36
N GLY A 36 6.61 12.78 6.96
CA GLY A 36 6.49 14.18 6.52
C GLY A 36 7.16 14.46 5.17
N GLY A 37 7.64 13.42 4.48
CA GLY A 37 8.26 13.50 3.15
C GLY A 37 7.31 13.05 2.04
N GLU A 38 7.83 13.06 0.82
CA GLU A 38 7.16 12.54 -0.38
C GLU A 38 7.88 11.26 -0.82
N VAL A 39 7.12 10.22 -1.18
CA VAL A 39 7.72 8.99 -1.70
C VAL A 39 8.11 9.23 -3.16
N ARG A 40 9.42 9.17 -3.44
CA ARG A 40 9.98 9.43 -4.78
C ARG A 40 10.21 8.15 -5.58
N GLN A 41 10.32 7.01 -4.90
CA GLN A 41 10.58 5.75 -5.54
C GLN A 41 9.92 4.59 -4.79
N VAL A 42 9.38 3.65 -5.56
CA VAL A 42 8.91 2.35 -5.09
C VAL A 42 9.82 1.28 -5.70
N ARG A 43 10.33 0.37 -4.87
CA ARG A 43 11.10 -0.81 -5.27
C ARG A 43 10.50 -2.07 -4.69
N ASP A 44 10.88 -3.19 -5.28
CA ASP A 44 10.60 -4.53 -4.78
C ASP A 44 9.12 -4.74 -4.44
N PHE A 45 8.24 -4.12 -5.24
CA PHE A 45 6.81 -4.27 -5.06
C PHE A 45 6.42 -5.72 -5.37
N SER A 46 5.84 -6.37 -4.37
CA SER A 46 5.43 -7.77 -4.46
C SER A 46 3.97 -7.92 -4.07
N VAL A 47 3.23 -8.64 -4.91
CA VAL A 47 1.88 -9.12 -4.62
C VAL A 47 1.99 -10.59 -4.24
N GLN A 48 1.83 -10.88 -2.95
CA GLN A 48 2.00 -12.23 -2.40
C GLN A 48 0.66 -12.97 -2.37
N LYS A 49 -0.38 -12.30 -1.87
CA LYS A 49 -1.76 -12.78 -1.95
C LYS A 49 -2.70 -11.58 -2.07
N GLY A 50 -3.36 -11.43 -3.22
CA GLY A 50 -4.39 -10.40 -3.39
C GLY A 50 -5.52 -10.55 -2.38
N ILE A 51 -6.17 -9.43 -2.05
CA ILE A 51 -7.38 -9.40 -1.21
C ILE A 51 -8.59 -9.53 -2.12
N VAL A 52 -9.27 -10.67 -2.04
CA VAL A 52 -10.46 -11.01 -2.83
C VAL A 52 -11.71 -10.74 -2.00
N PHE A 53 -12.73 -10.12 -2.59
CA PHE A 53 -14.00 -9.78 -1.94
C PHE A 53 -15.11 -10.75 -2.35
N ASP A 54 -15.01 -11.99 -1.89
CA ASP A 54 -15.94 -13.10 -2.15
C ASP A 54 -16.68 -13.58 -0.89
N GLY A 55 -16.60 -12.81 0.20
CA GLY A 55 -17.08 -13.18 1.53
C GLY A 55 -16.01 -13.81 2.42
N THR A 56 -14.81 -14.10 1.89
CA THR A 56 -13.67 -14.63 2.66
C THR A 56 -12.55 -13.61 2.88
N GLN A 57 -12.76 -12.35 2.48
CA GLN A 57 -11.82 -11.25 2.71
C GLN A 57 -11.49 -11.13 4.21
N PRO A 58 -10.24 -10.74 4.56
CA PRO A 58 -9.91 -10.45 5.94
C PRO A 58 -10.72 -9.24 6.44
N GLU A 59 -11.28 -9.36 7.65
CA GLU A 59 -11.99 -8.24 8.29
C GLU A 59 -11.06 -7.04 8.53
N ASN A 60 -9.77 -7.31 8.76
CA ASN A 60 -8.76 -6.30 9.05
C ASN A 60 -7.44 -6.62 8.34
N ALA A 61 -7.02 -5.75 7.43
CA ALA A 61 -5.65 -5.68 6.94
C ALA A 61 -4.91 -4.56 7.67
N ARG A 62 -3.63 -4.79 7.97
CA ARG A 62 -2.75 -3.83 8.65
C ARG A 62 -1.55 -3.52 7.79
N LEU A 63 -1.20 -2.25 7.72
CA LEU A 63 0.06 -1.79 7.17
C LEU A 63 1.10 -1.69 8.29
N VAL A 64 2.27 -2.26 8.06
CA VAL A 64 3.45 -2.12 8.91
C VAL A 64 4.51 -1.36 8.13
N ILE A 65 5.05 -0.31 8.73
CA ILE A 65 6.14 0.50 8.18
C ILE A 65 7.36 0.27 9.07
N THR A 66 8.45 -0.18 8.47
CA THR A 66 9.70 -0.48 9.15
C THR A 66 10.83 0.32 8.49
N PRO A 67 11.49 1.26 9.19
CA PRO A 67 12.68 1.94 8.66
C PRO A 67 13.79 0.94 8.33
N LEU A 68 14.51 1.18 7.23
CA LEU A 68 15.68 0.39 6.86
C LEU A 68 16.96 1.09 7.35
N PRO A 69 17.67 0.58 8.37
CA PRO A 69 18.80 1.26 8.98
C PRO A 69 19.96 1.56 8.00
N GLU A 70 20.14 0.69 7.01
CA GLU A 70 21.19 0.77 6.00
C GLU A 70 20.95 1.84 4.91
N ALA A 71 19.74 2.40 4.82
CA ALA A 71 19.36 3.33 3.76
C ALA A 71 18.47 4.47 4.31
N PRO A 72 19.05 5.65 4.60
CA PRO A 72 18.29 6.79 5.09
C PRO A 72 17.14 7.17 4.16
N GLY A 73 15.93 7.31 4.71
CA GLY A 73 14.71 7.61 3.95
C GLY A 73 14.02 6.40 3.32
N ALA A 74 14.69 5.24 3.28
CA ALA A 74 14.09 4.00 2.83
C ALA A 74 13.28 3.34 3.96
N VAL A 75 12.07 2.91 3.64
CA VAL A 75 11.20 2.16 4.56
C VAL A 75 10.64 0.94 3.86
N GLN A 76 10.55 -0.17 4.58
CA GLN A 76 9.77 -1.32 4.15
C GLN A 76 8.31 -1.13 4.56
N ALA A 77 7.41 -1.23 3.61
CA ALA A 77 5.98 -1.24 3.83
C ALA A 77 5.43 -2.64 3.56
N ALA A 78 4.71 -3.22 4.52
CA ALA A 78 4.09 -4.54 4.40
C ALA A 78 2.62 -4.49 4.82
N ILE A 79 1.73 -4.92 3.92
CA ILE A 79 0.31 -5.09 4.18
C ILE A 79 0.03 -6.57 4.45
N ARG A 80 -0.52 -6.84 5.63
CA ARG A 80 -0.80 -8.20 6.11
C ARG A 80 -2.11 -8.27 6.88
N SER A 81 -2.76 -9.42 6.87
CA SER A 81 -3.90 -9.73 7.74
C SER A 81 -3.53 -10.85 8.73
N VAL A 82 -4.43 -11.09 9.68
CA VAL A 82 -4.35 -12.23 10.59
C VAL A 82 -5.61 -13.05 10.37
N ASN A 83 -5.46 -14.32 10.02
CA ASN A 83 -6.57 -15.24 9.86
C ASN A 83 -7.19 -15.59 11.23
N GLN A 84 -8.35 -16.24 11.24
CA GLN A 84 -9.04 -16.65 12.47
C GLN A 84 -8.22 -17.58 13.37
N ASP A 85 -7.31 -18.36 12.79
CA ASP A 85 -6.37 -19.25 13.49
C ASP A 85 -5.13 -18.51 14.07
N GLY A 86 -5.06 -17.18 13.90
CA GLY A 86 -3.94 -16.36 14.35
C GLY A 86 -2.76 -16.33 13.37
N ALA A 87 -2.83 -17.05 12.24
CA ALA A 87 -1.75 -17.03 11.25
C ALA A 87 -1.68 -15.70 10.50
N VAL A 88 -0.47 -15.14 10.38
CA VAL A 88 -0.22 -13.93 9.58
C VAL A 88 -0.26 -14.29 8.11
N ARG A 89 -1.12 -13.60 7.35
CA ARG A 89 -1.19 -13.71 5.89
C ARG A 89 -0.64 -12.44 5.25
N PRO A 90 0.49 -12.50 4.54
CA PRO A 90 1.00 -11.32 3.85
C PRO A 90 0.28 -11.12 2.51
N HIS A 91 0.06 -9.86 2.14
CA HIS A 91 -0.67 -9.50 0.93
C HIS A 91 0.19 -8.74 -0.07
N TYR A 92 0.78 -7.64 0.39
CA TYR A 92 1.58 -6.74 -0.43
C TYR A 92 2.80 -6.28 0.34
N ALA A 93 3.93 -6.08 -0.33
CA ALA A 93 5.09 -5.42 0.26
C ALA A 93 5.81 -4.56 -0.77
N ALA A 94 6.49 -3.53 -0.30
CA ALA A 94 7.36 -2.66 -1.10
C ALA A 94 8.47 -2.07 -0.23
N VAL A 95 9.54 -1.63 -0.87
CA VAL A 95 10.48 -0.66 -0.30
C VAL A 95 10.14 0.71 -0.89
N LEU A 96 9.95 1.70 -0.02
CA LEU A 96 9.56 3.06 -0.37
C LEU A 96 10.68 4.01 0.07
N ASP A 97 11.16 4.85 -0.85
CA ASP A 97 12.09 5.92 -0.50
C ASP A 97 11.35 7.24 -0.38
N ALA A 98 11.30 7.73 0.86
CA ALA A 98 10.76 9.04 1.18
C ALA A 98 11.89 10.06 1.30
N ALA A 99 11.71 11.21 0.68
CA ALA A 99 12.60 12.35 0.80
C ALA A 99 11.80 13.59 1.22
N PRO A 100 12.44 14.61 1.81
CA PRO A 100 11.79 15.90 2.03
C PRO A 100 11.15 16.42 0.75
N ALA A 101 9.92 16.91 0.83
CA ALA A 101 9.21 17.44 -0.32
C ALA A 101 10.02 18.60 -0.94
N ALA A 102 10.23 18.55 -2.25
CA ALA A 102 10.87 19.66 -2.96
C ALA A 102 9.98 20.90 -2.90
N PRO A 103 10.56 22.12 -2.82
CA PRO A 103 9.78 23.34 -2.93
C PRO A 103 9.01 23.36 -4.25
N GLN A 104 7.69 23.50 -4.16
CA GLN A 104 6.85 23.66 -5.33
C GLN A 104 7.06 25.08 -5.87
N THR A 105 7.61 25.22 -7.07
CA THR A 105 7.66 26.53 -7.73
C THR A 105 6.28 26.79 -8.33
N PRO A 106 5.53 27.82 -7.90
CA PRO A 106 4.25 28.14 -8.52
C PRO A 106 4.49 28.44 -9.99
N VAL A 107 3.86 27.69 -10.88
CA VAL A 107 3.79 28.07 -12.29
C VAL A 107 2.69 29.12 -12.37
N ALA A 108 3.08 30.37 -12.58
CA ALA A 108 2.11 31.41 -12.94
C ALA A 108 1.39 30.97 -14.22
N GLY A 109 0.06 30.99 -14.20
CA GLY A 109 -0.78 30.46 -15.27
C GLY A 109 -0.58 31.13 -16.63
N LEU A 110 -1.26 30.57 -17.62
CA LEU A 110 -1.54 31.26 -18.90
C LEU A 110 -2.35 32.55 -18.66
#